data_AF-A0A662DYP3-F1
#
_entry.id   AF-A0A662DYP3-F1
#
_cell.length_a   1.000
_cell.length_b   1.000
_cell.length_c   1.000
_cell.angle_alpha   90.00
_cell.angle_beta   90.00
_cell.angle_gamma   90.00
#
_symmetry.space_group_name_H-M   'P 1'
#
loop_
_entity.id
_entity.type
_entity.pdbx_description
1 polymer ?
#
loop_
_entity_poly.entity_id
_entity_poly.type
_entity_poly.pdbx_seq_one_letter_code
_entity_poly.pdbx_strand_id
1 'polypeptide(L)'
;MTNDYSTLSVCTTHLTLVGTYRHKEHRCPCDPGGDGWREREWAGYDIAALLELCSLCARDVMKSGTRWSWLGCETCRSVNNAIATAINGEVHPGNQILPLGRHSIMNGIAVGPGALRSGDLTEESVEPLASFFEFSKRLIGWQQEEGRHLADRGGFAGLDRVPLDDWSAVNPVSVGASVDAFCRFVEDDDVPDLRELDDLREARHAHLVRISR
;
A
#
# COMPACT_ATOMS: atom_id res chain seq x y z
N MET A 1 2.55 -9.24 23.74
CA MET A 1 3.74 -8.45 23.36
C MET A 1 3.25 -7.21 22.67
N THR A 2 3.34 -6.06 23.32
CA THR A 2 3.15 -4.75 22.67
C THR A 2 4.22 -4.59 21.60
N ASN A 3 3.85 -4.17 20.39
CA ASN A 3 4.85 -3.85 19.38
C ASN A 3 5.49 -2.53 19.78
N ASP A 4 6.80 -2.55 20.06
CA ASP A 4 7.58 -1.35 20.31
C ASP A 4 8.12 -0.83 18.97
N TYR A 5 7.69 0.37 18.60
CA TYR A 5 8.08 1.07 17.37
C TYR A 5 8.97 2.29 17.65
N SER A 6 9.36 2.52 18.91
CA SER A 6 10.07 3.73 19.35
C SER A 6 11.42 3.96 18.69
N THR A 7 12.02 2.90 18.14
CA THR A 7 13.32 2.93 17.44
C THR A 7 13.18 3.17 15.93
N LEU A 8 11.95 3.23 15.40
CA LEU A 8 11.69 3.37 13.97
C LEU A 8 11.49 4.84 13.60
N SER A 9 11.95 5.17 12.40
CA SER A 9 11.74 6.47 11.77
C SER A 9 11.35 6.27 10.31
N VAL A 10 10.61 7.22 9.75
CA VAL A 10 10.29 7.32 8.34
C VAL A 10 11.39 8.12 7.65
N CYS A 11 12.01 7.57 6.62
CA CYS A 11 12.81 8.36 5.69
C CYS A 11 11.87 9.17 4.78
N THR A 12 12.01 10.49 4.76
CA THR A 12 11.13 11.39 3.98
C THR A 12 11.43 11.39 2.48
N THR A 13 12.59 10.87 2.06
CA THR A 13 12.97 10.74 0.66
C THR A 13 12.41 9.48 0.01
N HIS A 14 12.60 8.33 0.67
CA HIS A 14 12.24 7.02 0.11
C HIS A 14 10.97 6.42 0.72
N LEU A 15 10.42 7.06 1.76
CA LEU A 15 9.20 6.66 2.47
C LEU A 15 9.26 5.24 3.01
N THR A 16 10.41 4.89 3.57
CA THR A 16 10.61 3.61 4.25
C THR A 16 10.99 3.75 5.69
N LEU A 17 10.73 2.67 6.43
CA LEU A 17 11.07 2.58 7.83
C LEU A 17 12.56 2.32 7.98
N VAL A 18 13.18 3.03 8.91
CA VAL A 18 14.59 2.90 9.27
C VAL A 18 14.69 2.75 10.78
N GLY A 19 15.57 1.87 11.25
CA GLY A 19 15.73 1.59 12.68
C GLY A 19 15.75 0.10 12.98
N THR A 20 15.55 -0.30 14.24
CA THR A 20 15.62 -1.71 14.63
C THR A 20 14.28 -2.21 15.16
N TYR A 21 13.70 -3.23 14.54
CA TYR A 21 12.49 -3.89 15.03
C TYR A 21 12.74 -5.39 15.20
N ARG A 22 12.45 -5.94 16.39
CA ARG A 22 12.67 -7.37 16.72
C ARG A 22 14.07 -7.89 16.32
N HIS A 23 15.11 -7.12 16.65
CA HIS A 23 16.51 -7.40 16.31
C HIS A 23 16.85 -7.42 14.81
N LYS A 24 15.92 -6.98 13.95
CA LYS A 24 16.17 -6.76 12.52
C LYS A 24 16.35 -5.27 12.26
N GLU A 25 17.44 -4.94 11.58
CA GLU A 25 17.79 -3.58 11.20
C GLU A 25 17.15 -3.25 9.85
N HIS A 26 16.20 -2.33 9.87
CA HIS A 26 15.61 -1.72 8.70
C HIS A 26 16.51 -0.57 8.22
N ARG A 27 16.83 -0.55 6.92
CA ARG A 27 17.71 0.43 6.30
C ARG A 27 17.03 1.13 5.13
N CYS A 28 17.41 2.38 4.93
CA CYS A 28 17.07 3.15 3.75
C CYS A 28 18.20 3.05 2.72
N PRO A 29 17.92 3.12 1.40
CA PRO A 29 18.96 3.31 0.39
C PRO A 29 19.85 4.55 0.60
N CYS A 30 19.38 5.55 1.36
CA CYS A 30 20.21 6.70 1.78
C CYS A 30 21.36 6.32 2.71
N ASP A 31 21.32 5.15 3.34
CA ASP A 31 22.27 4.78 4.37
C ASP A 31 23.62 4.38 3.77
N PRO A 32 24.76 4.67 4.41
CA PRO A 32 26.06 4.20 3.94
C PRO A 32 26.08 2.67 3.79
N GLY A 33 26.45 2.20 2.60
CA GLY A 33 26.36 0.77 2.25
C GLY A 33 24.93 0.29 1.99
N GLY A 34 24.00 1.19 1.69
CA GLY A 34 22.68 0.91 1.14
C GLY A 34 22.80 0.58 -0.35
N ASP A 35 23.34 -0.59 -0.65
CA ASP A 35 23.29 -1.24 -1.96
C ASP A 35 21.85 -1.64 -2.29
N GLY A 36 21.02 -0.65 -2.60
CA GLY A 36 19.73 -0.78 -3.27
C GLY A 36 18.82 -1.91 -2.78
N TRP A 37 17.97 -1.63 -1.78
CA TRP A 37 16.74 -2.40 -1.45
C TRP A 37 16.82 -3.92 -1.21
N ARG A 38 17.93 -4.66 -1.43
CA ARG A 38 17.79 -6.11 -1.68
C ARG A 38 18.83 -7.10 -1.14
N GLU A 39 19.96 -6.74 -0.55
CA GLU A 39 21.02 -7.76 -0.33
C GLU A 39 21.29 -8.18 1.12
N ARG A 40 20.27 -8.23 1.98
CA ARG A 40 20.35 -9.09 3.17
C ARG A 40 19.22 -10.10 3.19
N GLU A 41 19.53 -11.32 2.78
CA GLU A 41 18.68 -12.47 3.11
C GLU A 41 18.53 -12.55 4.63
N TRP A 42 17.34 -12.20 5.13
CA TRP A 42 17.00 -12.51 6.50
C TRP A 42 16.53 -13.95 6.52
N ALA A 43 17.28 -14.84 7.18
CA ALA A 43 16.89 -16.24 7.31
C ALA A 43 15.41 -16.38 7.71
N GLY A 44 14.63 -17.09 6.89
CA GLY A 44 13.19 -17.30 7.06
C GLY A 44 12.28 -16.24 6.44
N TYR A 45 12.83 -15.26 5.72
CA TYR A 45 12.09 -14.19 5.05
C TYR A 45 12.53 -14.10 3.58
N ASP A 46 11.57 -13.89 2.66
CA ASP A 46 11.86 -13.65 1.24
C ASP A 46 11.89 -12.14 0.91
N ILE A 47 11.65 -11.28 1.91
CA ILE A 47 11.78 -9.82 1.85
C ILE A 47 12.50 -9.32 3.11
N ALA A 48 13.52 -8.49 2.93
CA ALA A 48 14.33 -7.92 4.00
C ALA A 48 13.67 -6.70 4.70
N ALA A 49 12.38 -6.83 5.05
CA ALA A 49 11.62 -5.81 5.78
C ALA A 49 10.52 -6.47 6.61
N LEU A 50 10.52 -6.33 7.95
CA LEU A 50 9.49 -6.92 8.82
C LEU A 50 8.21 -6.07 8.85
N LEU A 51 8.38 -4.81 8.47
CA LEU A 51 7.45 -3.71 8.58
C LEU A 51 7.75 -2.78 7.42
N GLU A 52 6.69 -2.23 6.83
CA GLU A 52 6.75 -1.21 5.80
C GLU A 52 5.65 -0.18 6.09
N LEU A 53 5.78 1.03 5.55
CA LEU A 53 4.64 1.95 5.48
C LEU A 53 3.64 1.46 4.43
N CYS A 54 2.35 1.70 4.66
CA CYS A 54 1.30 1.47 3.68
C CYS A 54 1.64 2.14 2.34
N SER A 55 1.67 1.38 1.25
CA SER A 55 1.98 1.92 -0.07
C SER A 55 0.87 2.82 -0.63
N LEU A 56 -0.36 2.71 -0.13
CA LEU A 56 -1.46 3.56 -0.57
C LEU A 56 -1.52 4.89 0.19
N CYS A 57 -1.48 4.87 1.52
CA CYS A 57 -1.70 6.08 2.33
C CYS A 57 -0.46 6.62 3.04
N ALA A 58 0.65 5.87 3.08
CA ALA A 58 1.88 6.23 3.78
C ALA A 58 1.74 6.62 5.27
N ARG A 59 0.57 6.37 5.90
CA ARG A 59 0.26 6.78 7.28
C ARG A 59 0.51 5.71 8.33
N ASP A 60 0.24 4.46 7.97
CA ASP A 60 0.22 3.34 8.91
C ASP A 60 1.26 2.28 8.51
N VAL A 61 1.67 1.49 9.49
CA VAL A 61 2.65 0.42 9.32
C VAL A 61 1.95 -0.91 9.05
N MET A 62 2.44 -1.63 8.06
CA MET A 62 2.00 -2.99 7.73
C MET A 62 3.08 -4.01 8.01
N LYS A 63 2.67 -5.21 8.44
CA LYS A 63 3.59 -6.35 8.57
C LYS A 63 4.03 -6.80 7.18
N SER A 64 5.31 -7.11 7.07
CA SER A 64 5.93 -7.60 5.84
C SER A 64 6.86 -8.79 6.13
N GLY A 65 7.79 -9.06 5.21
CA GLY A 65 8.83 -10.07 5.33
C GLY A 65 8.57 -11.31 4.49
N THR A 66 7.40 -11.36 3.83
CA THR A 66 7.07 -12.41 2.87
C THR A 66 6.45 -11.84 1.59
N ARG A 67 6.57 -12.53 0.46
CA ARG A 67 5.82 -12.21 -0.77
C ARG A 67 4.30 -12.30 -0.60
N TRP A 68 3.85 -12.93 0.49
CA TRP A 68 2.45 -13.06 0.89
C TRP A 68 1.97 -11.93 1.81
N SER A 69 2.73 -10.83 1.89
CA SER A 69 2.38 -9.66 2.69
C SER A 69 1.52 -8.67 1.90
N TRP A 70 0.73 -7.88 2.62
CA TRP A 70 -0.05 -6.80 2.02
C TRP A 70 0.82 -5.55 1.79
N LEU A 71 0.48 -4.79 0.75
CA LEU A 71 1.00 -3.46 0.42
C LEU A 71 0.13 -2.33 1.00
N GLY A 72 -1.04 -2.66 1.54
CA GLY A 72 -1.95 -1.71 2.19
C GLY A 72 -2.16 -2.03 3.66
N CYS A 73 -2.26 -0.99 4.50
CA CYS A 73 -2.71 -1.13 5.89
C CYS A 73 -4.16 -1.64 5.96
N GLU A 74 -4.58 -2.09 7.14
CA GLU A 74 -5.91 -2.64 7.36
C GLU A 74 -7.05 -1.68 6.98
N THR A 75 -6.91 -0.40 7.33
CA THR A 75 -7.90 0.64 6.98
C THR A 75 -8.01 0.82 5.47
N CYS A 76 -6.88 0.92 4.75
CA CYS A 76 -6.88 1.04 3.29
C CYS A 76 -7.46 -0.20 2.60
N ARG A 77 -7.17 -1.41 3.11
CA ARG A 77 -7.76 -2.64 2.58
C ARG A 77 -9.28 -2.68 2.80
N SER A 78 -9.74 -2.23 3.97
CA SER A 78 -11.17 -2.16 4.28
C SER A 78 -11.90 -1.17 3.38
N VAL A 79 -11.31 0.00 3.14
CA VAL A 79 -11.83 1.00 2.19
C VAL A 79 -11.88 0.43 0.77
N ASN A 80 -10.78 -0.16 0.28
CA ASN A 80 -10.71 -0.76 -1.05
C ASN A 80 -11.79 -1.83 -1.26
N ASN A 81 -12.01 -2.70 -0.26
CA ASN A 81 -13.07 -3.72 -0.31
C ASN A 81 -14.47 -3.11 -0.28
N ALA A 82 -14.70 -2.07 0.54
CA ALA A 82 -15.99 -1.40 0.62
C ALA A 82 -16.36 -0.73 -0.72
N ILE A 83 -15.40 -0.08 -1.37
CA ILE A 83 -15.57 0.54 -2.68
C ILE A 83 -15.84 -0.54 -3.73
N ALA A 84 -15.06 -1.62 -3.74
CA ALA A 84 -15.28 -2.74 -4.67
C ALA A 84 -16.68 -3.38 -4.49
N THR A 85 -17.19 -3.43 -3.26
CA THR A 85 -18.54 -3.93 -2.98
C THR A 85 -19.61 -2.97 -3.50
N ALA A 86 -19.41 -1.66 -3.33
CA ALA A 86 -20.34 -0.66 -3.82
C ALA A 86 -20.46 -0.67 -5.35
N ILE A 87 -19.35 -0.91 -6.05
CA ILE A 87 -19.31 -0.93 -7.53
C ILE A 87 -19.81 -2.28 -8.08
N ASN A 88 -19.35 -3.40 -7.52
CA ASN A 88 -19.59 -4.73 -8.11
C ASN A 88 -20.74 -5.51 -7.45
N GLY A 89 -21.39 -4.96 -6.43
CA GLY A 89 -22.59 -5.53 -5.79
C GLY A 89 -22.38 -6.73 -4.86
N GLU A 90 -21.21 -7.38 -4.86
CA GLU A 90 -20.93 -8.56 -4.03
C GLU A 90 -19.50 -8.57 -3.45
N VAL A 91 -19.30 -9.18 -2.28
CA VAL A 91 -17.96 -9.36 -1.69
C VAL A 91 -17.40 -10.72 -2.14
N HIS A 92 -16.36 -10.71 -2.99
CA HIS A 92 -15.64 -11.93 -3.38
C HIS A 92 -14.13 -11.82 -3.12
N PRO A 93 -13.44 -12.92 -2.83
CA PRO A 93 -11.97 -12.96 -2.85
C PRO A 93 -11.47 -12.57 -4.25
N GLY A 94 -10.77 -11.43 -4.36
CA GLY A 94 -10.37 -10.84 -5.64
C GLY A 94 -11.25 -9.66 -6.11
N ASN A 95 -12.35 -9.37 -5.41
CA ASN A 95 -13.12 -8.15 -5.63
C ASN A 95 -12.44 -6.95 -4.94
N GLN A 96 -11.33 -6.51 -5.52
CA GLN A 96 -10.57 -5.34 -5.08
C GLN A 96 -10.40 -4.41 -6.27
N ILE A 97 -10.61 -3.11 -6.06
CA ILE A 97 -10.31 -2.12 -7.11
C ILE A 97 -8.80 -2.01 -7.29
N LEU A 98 -8.07 -1.93 -6.17
CA LEU A 98 -6.62 -1.87 -6.16
C LEU A 98 -6.02 -3.22 -5.72
N PRO A 99 -5.08 -3.82 -6.47
CA PRO A 99 -4.38 -5.04 -6.03
C PRO A 99 -3.36 -4.72 -4.93
N LEU A 100 -3.83 -4.70 -3.67
CA LEU A 100 -3.02 -4.38 -2.50
C LEU A 100 -2.22 -5.59 -1.97
N GLY A 101 -2.37 -6.78 -2.55
CA GLY A 101 -1.53 -7.93 -2.25
C GLY A 101 -0.23 -7.90 -3.06
N ARG A 102 0.91 -8.20 -2.44
CA ARG A 102 2.22 -8.19 -3.13
C ARG A 102 2.35 -9.29 -4.19
N HIS A 103 1.57 -10.36 -4.06
CA HIS A 103 1.51 -11.44 -5.04
C HIS A 103 0.17 -11.41 -5.78
N SER A 104 0.18 -11.63 -7.10
CA SER A 104 -1.01 -11.66 -7.96
C SER A 104 -2.16 -12.51 -7.40
N ILE A 105 -1.86 -13.73 -6.93
CA ILE A 105 -2.81 -14.66 -6.28
C ILE A 105 -3.54 -14.03 -5.08
N MET A 106 -2.89 -13.16 -4.30
CA MET A 106 -3.56 -12.47 -3.18
C MET A 106 -4.64 -11.51 -3.64
N ASN A 107 -4.60 -11.11 -4.92
CA ASN A 107 -5.56 -10.24 -5.58
C ASN A 107 -6.53 -11.04 -6.47
N GLY A 108 -6.55 -12.37 -6.36
CA GLY A 108 -7.39 -13.23 -7.20
C GLY A 108 -6.88 -13.40 -8.64
N ILE A 109 -5.66 -12.95 -8.95
CA ILE A 109 -5.10 -12.96 -10.31
C ILE A 109 -4.18 -14.17 -10.47
N ALA A 110 -4.58 -15.11 -11.32
CA ALA A 110 -3.79 -16.29 -11.68
C ALA A 110 -4.12 -16.75 -13.11
N VAL A 111 -3.11 -17.29 -13.80
CA VAL A 111 -3.34 -17.97 -15.09
C VAL A 111 -4.08 -19.28 -14.83
N GLY A 112 -5.16 -19.51 -15.57
CA GLY A 112 -5.99 -20.70 -15.43
C GLY A 112 -5.20 -22.01 -15.61
N PRO A 113 -5.46 -23.06 -14.82
CA PRO A 113 -4.76 -24.35 -14.94
C PRO A 113 -4.87 -25.00 -16.32
N GLY A 114 -5.95 -24.72 -17.06
CA GLY A 114 -6.16 -25.20 -18.43
C GLY A 114 -5.13 -24.61 -19.40
N ALA A 115 -5.00 -23.28 -19.43
CA ALA A 115 -4.05 -22.56 -20.27
C ALA A 115 -2.59 -22.95 -19.97
N LEU A 116 -2.24 -23.13 -18.69
CA LEU A 116 -0.92 -23.60 -18.28
C LEU A 116 -0.62 -25.03 -18.77
N ARG A 117 -1.62 -25.92 -18.78
CA ARG A 117 -1.45 -27.33 -19.19
C ARG A 117 -1.42 -27.51 -20.71
N SER A 118 -2.20 -26.71 -21.44
CA SER A 118 -2.23 -26.74 -22.90
C SER A 118 -1.05 -25.99 -23.52
N GLY A 119 -0.39 -25.11 -22.77
CA GLY A 119 0.59 -24.16 -23.31
C GLY A 119 -0.05 -23.05 -24.15
N ASP A 120 -1.38 -22.95 -24.13
CA ASP A 120 -2.17 -21.97 -24.88
C ASP A 120 -2.24 -20.66 -24.07
N LEU A 121 -1.08 -20.03 -23.90
CA LEU A 121 -0.95 -18.73 -23.26
C LEU A 121 -1.28 -17.65 -24.28
N THR A 122 -2.56 -17.32 -24.40
CA THR A 122 -3.05 -16.18 -25.19
C THR A 122 -2.78 -14.86 -24.47
N GLU A 123 -2.78 -13.75 -25.21
CA GLU A 123 -2.65 -12.40 -24.65
C GLU A 123 -3.72 -12.13 -23.58
N GLU A 124 -4.98 -12.49 -23.86
CA GLU A 124 -6.11 -12.40 -22.93
C GLU A 124 -5.86 -13.19 -21.61
N SER A 125 -5.20 -14.35 -21.69
CA SER A 125 -4.94 -15.19 -20.52
C SER A 125 -3.85 -14.62 -19.59
N VAL A 126 -3.01 -13.70 -20.07
CA VAL A 126 -1.89 -13.11 -19.32
C VAL A 126 -2.04 -11.62 -19.07
N GLU A 127 -2.94 -10.94 -19.77
CA GLU A 127 -3.24 -9.50 -19.62
C GLU A 127 -3.56 -9.10 -18.16
N PRO A 128 -4.35 -9.87 -17.38
CA PRO A 128 -4.57 -9.53 -15.97
C PRO A 128 -3.29 -9.54 -15.14
N LEU A 129 -2.36 -10.44 -15.47
CA LEU A 129 -1.06 -10.53 -14.78
C LEU A 129 -0.13 -9.38 -15.18
N ALA A 130 -0.11 -8.99 -16.45
CA ALA A 130 0.64 -7.82 -16.92
C ALA A 130 0.12 -6.54 -16.26
N SER A 131 -1.20 -6.34 -16.25
CA SER A 131 -1.87 -5.20 -15.61
C SER A 131 -1.56 -5.14 -14.11
N PHE A 132 -1.55 -6.29 -13.43
CA PHE A 132 -1.15 -6.38 -12.03
C PHE A 132 0.28 -5.88 -11.77
N PHE A 133 1.24 -6.24 -12.63
CA PHE A 133 2.64 -5.84 -12.43
C PHE A 133 2.83 -4.33 -12.68
N GLU A 134 2.19 -3.78 -13.71
CA GLU A 134 2.21 -2.33 -13.95
C GLU A 134 1.58 -1.56 -12.80
N PHE A 135 0.41 -2.01 -12.33
CA PHE A 135 -0.24 -1.42 -11.16
C PHE A 135 0.66 -1.48 -9.92
N SER A 136 1.25 -2.65 -9.64
CA SER A 136 2.12 -2.85 -8.47
C SER A 136 3.32 -1.90 -8.48
N LYS A 137 3.93 -1.71 -9.66
CA LYS A 137 5.03 -0.76 -9.86
C LYS A 137 4.57 0.68 -9.60
N ARG A 138 3.39 1.05 -10.09
CA ARG A 138 2.82 2.38 -9.89
C ARG A 138 2.44 2.64 -8.44
N LEU A 139 1.85 1.68 -7.73
CA LEU A 139 1.55 1.79 -6.30
C LEU A 139 2.81 2.04 -5.46
N ILE A 140 3.94 1.41 -5.80
CA ILE A 140 5.24 1.66 -5.13
C ILE A 140 5.73 3.09 -5.42
N GLY A 141 5.58 3.58 -6.65
CA GLY A 141 5.92 4.97 -6.99
C GLY A 141 5.02 5.97 -6.26
N TRP A 142 3.72 5.70 -6.23
CA TRP A 142 2.71 6.51 -5.54
C TRP A 142 3.01 6.71 -4.06
N GLN A 143 3.48 5.67 -3.37
CA GLN A 143 3.84 5.77 -1.95
C GLN A 143 4.78 6.94 -1.67
N GLN A 144 5.73 7.20 -2.57
CA GLN A 144 6.69 8.29 -2.43
C GLN A 144 6.04 9.65 -2.69
N GLU A 145 5.12 9.75 -3.65
CA GLU A 145 4.35 10.97 -3.92
C GLU A 145 3.43 11.31 -2.74
N GLU A 146 2.59 10.36 -2.31
CA GLU A 146 1.70 10.56 -1.16
C GLU A 146 2.51 10.87 0.10
N GLY A 147 3.59 10.14 0.35
CA GLY A 147 4.41 10.42 1.53
C GLY A 147 5.11 11.78 1.47
N ARG A 148 5.56 12.26 0.31
CA ARG A 148 6.05 13.65 0.17
C ARG A 148 4.94 14.66 0.46
N HIS A 149 3.75 14.46 -0.10
CA HIS A 149 2.59 15.30 0.19
C HIS A 149 2.30 15.37 1.71
N LEU A 150 2.38 14.24 2.42
CA LEU A 150 2.20 14.18 3.88
C LEU A 150 3.34 14.83 4.65
N ALA A 151 4.58 14.67 4.20
CA ALA A 151 5.74 15.31 4.82
C ALA A 151 5.64 16.84 4.73
N ASP A 152 5.27 17.37 3.57
CA ASP A 152 5.10 18.81 3.35
C ASP A 152 3.98 19.37 4.22
N ARG A 153 2.79 18.74 4.20
CA ARG A 153 1.65 19.15 5.04
C ARG A 153 1.93 19.04 6.53
N GLY A 154 2.74 18.06 6.92
CA GLY A 154 3.09 17.80 8.31
C GLY A 154 4.20 18.69 8.86
N GLY A 155 4.80 19.54 8.02
CA GLY A 155 5.93 20.39 8.44
C GLY A 155 7.24 19.63 8.58
N PHE A 156 7.39 18.49 7.91
CA PHE A 156 8.60 17.67 7.90
C PHE A 156 9.50 17.96 6.68
N ALA A 157 9.15 18.94 5.86
CA ALA A 157 9.92 19.34 4.69
C ALA A 157 11.38 19.65 5.07
N GLY A 158 12.32 18.98 4.39
CA GLY A 158 13.76 19.14 4.62
C GLY A 158 14.35 18.33 5.78
N LEU A 159 13.54 17.56 6.53
CA LEU A 159 14.06 16.56 7.47
C LEU A 159 14.38 15.28 6.72
N ASP A 160 15.54 14.66 6.95
CA ASP A 160 15.87 13.37 6.31
C ASP A 160 15.06 12.21 6.88
N ARG A 161 14.76 12.29 8.18
CA ARG A 161 14.06 11.26 8.95
C ARG A 161 13.14 11.86 10.00
N VAL A 162 11.99 11.22 10.19
CA VAL A 162 10.99 11.60 11.19
C VAL A 162 10.71 10.38 12.08
N PRO A 163 10.78 10.46 13.42
CA PRO A 163 10.37 9.37 14.29
C PRO A 163 8.97 8.87 13.94
N LEU A 164 8.76 7.55 13.92
CA LEU A 164 7.49 6.99 13.47
C LEU A 164 6.30 7.45 14.33
N ASP A 165 6.51 7.67 15.63
CA ASP A 165 5.50 8.20 16.52
C ASP A 165 5.10 9.64 16.14
N ASP A 166 6.07 10.49 15.82
CA ASP A 166 5.83 11.86 15.36
C ASP A 166 5.13 11.88 13.99
N TRP A 167 5.56 11.01 13.07
CA TRP A 167 4.90 10.83 11.78
C TRP A 167 3.44 10.43 11.96
N SER A 168 3.18 9.45 12.83
CA SER A 168 1.83 8.92 13.07
C SER A 168 0.94 9.92 13.80
N ALA A 169 1.51 10.74 14.69
CA ALA A 169 0.78 11.79 15.40
C ALA A 169 0.29 12.89 14.46
N VAL A 170 1.10 13.28 13.49
CA VAL A 170 0.76 14.32 12.50
C VAL A 170 -0.07 13.76 11.34
N ASN A 171 0.19 12.51 10.95
CA ASN A 171 -0.47 11.83 9.85
C ASN A 171 -1.26 10.61 10.33
N PRO A 172 -2.28 10.78 11.20
CA PRO A 172 -3.01 9.63 11.72
C PRO A 172 -3.76 8.89 10.61
N VAL A 173 -3.84 7.57 10.77
CA VAL A 173 -4.70 6.73 9.93
C VAL A 173 -6.16 6.93 10.33
N SER A 174 -7.04 7.04 9.34
CA SER A 174 -8.49 7.07 9.52
C SER A 174 -9.16 6.62 8.24
N VAL A 175 -10.45 6.25 8.31
CA VAL A 175 -11.22 5.90 7.11
C VAL A 175 -11.23 7.06 6.11
N GLY A 176 -11.46 8.29 6.56
CA GLY A 176 -11.45 9.47 5.70
C GLY A 176 -10.11 9.68 5.01
N ALA A 177 -9.00 9.57 5.76
CA ALA A 177 -7.67 9.69 5.18
C ALA A 177 -7.33 8.58 4.18
N SER A 178 -7.80 7.35 4.43
CA SER A 178 -7.65 6.23 3.51
C SER A 178 -8.49 6.39 2.24
N VAL A 179 -9.73 6.91 2.33
CA VAL A 179 -10.56 7.25 1.18
C VAL A 179 -9.89 8.36 0.36
N ASP A 180 -9.41 9.41 1.00
CA ASP A 180 -8.76 10.51 0.30
C ASP A 180 -7.48 10.06 -0.43
N ALA A 181 -6.68 9.17 0.17
CA ALA A 181 -5.50 8.59 -0.48
C ALA A 181 -5.90 7.68 -1.66
N PHE A 182 -6.96 6.88 -1.51
CA PHE A 182 -7.52 6.07 -2.60
C PHE A 182 -7.94 6.95 -3.78
N CYS A 183 -8.72 8.01 -3.53
CA CYS A 183 -9.21 8.88 -4.60
C CYS A 183 -8.07 9.58 -5.31
N ARG A 184 -7.08 10.11 -4.59
CA ARG A 184 -5.91 10.73 -5.23
C ARG A 184 -5.12 9.75 -6.10
N PHE A 185 -4.90 8.53 -5.61
CA PHE A 185 -4.20 7.50 -6.37
C PHE A 185 -4.93 7.17 -7.68
N VAL A 186 -6.25 7.04 -7.63
CA VAL A 186 -7.09 6.74 -8.79
C VAL A 186 -7.16 7.92 -9.77
N GLU A 187 -7.27 9.14 -9.26
CA GLU A 187 -7.29 10.37 -10.08
C GLU A 187 -5.97 10.58 -10.81
N ASP A 188 -4.84 10.15 -10.24
CA ASP A 188 -3.50 10.14 -10.87
C ASP A 188 -3.34 9.08 -11.97
N ASP A 189 -4.16 8.02 -11.93
CA ASP A 189 -4.03 6.85 -12.81
C ASP A 189 -4.89 6.90 -14.07
N ASP A 190 -5.73 7.93 -14.23
CA ASP A 190 -6.68 7.98 -15.35
C ASP A 190 -7.48 6.65 -15.47
N VAL A 191 -7.81 6.02 -14.32
CA VAL A 191 -8.50 4.72 -14.30
C VAL A 191 -9.81 4.87 -15.09
N PRO A 192 -9.96 4.15 -16.22
CA PRO A 192 -11.20 4.18 -16.96
C PRO A 192 -12.30 3.68 -16.02
N ASP A 193 -13.44 4.38 -15.98
CA ASP A 193 -14.65 4.00 -15.25
C ASP A 193 -14.76 4.36 -13.75
N LEU A 194 -13.74 4.95 -13.10
CA LEU A 194 -13.90 5.47 -11.73
C LEU A 194 -14.39 6.93 -11.67
N ARG A 195 -14.77 7.53 -12.81
CA ARG A 195 -15.20 8.94 -12.92
C ARG A 195 -16.64 9.19 -12.43
N GLU A 196 -17.41 8.17 -12.05
CA GLU A 196 -18.63 8.32 -11.25
C GLU A 196 -18.31 8.50 -9.75
N LEU A 197 -17.35 9.40 -9.46
CA LEU A 197 -16.85 9.76 -8.13
C LEU A 197 -17.86 10.53 -7.28
N ASP A 198 -19.00 10.95 -7.83
CA ASP A 198 -20.03 11.63 -7.07
C ASP A 198 -20.66 10.70 -6.02
N ASP A 199 -20.82 9.41 -6.32
CA ASP A 199 -21.31 8.41 -5.37
C ASP A 199 -20.28 8.09 -4.27
N LEU A 200 -18.99 8.13 -4.58
CA LEU A 200 -17.91 7.97 -3.58
C LEU A 200 -17.71 9.21 -2.73
N ARG A 201 -17.90 10.41 -3.29
CA ARG A 201 -17.91 11.68 -2.55
C ARG A 201 -19.15 11.79 -1.66
N GLU A 202 -20.31 11.33 -2.12
CA GLU A 202 -21.53 11.19 -1.32
C GLU A 202 -21.39 10.09 -0.26
N ALA A 203 -20.77 8.94 -0.57
CA ALA A 203 -20.47 7.90 0.41
C ALA A 203 -19.45 8.39 1.46
N ARG A 204 -18.44 9.18 1.06
CA ARG A 204 -17.53 9.90 1.96
C ARG A 204 -18.33 10.82 2.88
N HIS A 205 -19.29 11.58 2.35
CA HIS A 205 -20.14 12.48 3.12
C HIS A 205 -21.08 11.73 4.07
N ALA A 206 -21.76 10.68 3.61
CA ALA A 206 -22.71 9.88 4.38
C ALA A 206 -22.03 9.05 5.48
N HIS A 207 -20.82 8.55 5.22
CA HIS A 207 -20.03 7.84 6.23
C HIS A 207 -19.51 8.79 7.31
N LEU A 208 -18.98 9.97 6.92
CA LEU A 208 -18.56 11.00 7.88
C LEU A 208 -19.71 11.50 8.76
N VAL A 209 -20.94 11.60 8.23
CA VAL A 209 -22.15 11.96 8.99
C VAL A 209 -22.60 10.87 9.98
N ARG A 210 -22.31 9.59 9.70
CA ARG A 210 -22.65 8.47 10.59
C ARG A 210 -21.69 8.29 11.76
N ILE A 211 -20.43 8.69 11.62
CA ILE A 211 -19.40 8.54 12.68
C ILE A 211 -19.37 9.77 13.62
N SER A 212 -20.00 10.88 13.22
CA SER A 212 -20.09 12.13 13.99
C SER A 212 -21.38 12.28 14.82
N ARG A 213 -22.16 11.20 14.97
CA ARG A 213 -23.31 11.06 15.88
C ARG A 213 -23.02 9.99 16.93
#